data_AF-A0ABD5TF82-F1
#
_entry.id   AF-A0ABD5TF82-F1
#
_cell.length_a   1.000
_cell.length_b   1.000
_cell.length_c   1.000
_cell.angle_alpha   90.00
_cell.angle_beta   90.00
_cell.angle_gamma   90.00
#
_symmetry.space_group_name_H-M   'P 1'
#
loop_
_entity.id
_entity.type
_entity.pdbx_description
1 polymer ?
#
loop_
_entity_poly.entity_id
_entity_poly.type
_entity_poly.pdbx_seq_one_letter_code
_entity_poly.pdbx_strand_id
1 'polypeptide(L)'
;MWRVPEPPAPASAEPSEADDGSAAALPASEAERIATGELRASAGDVVTLAVDDDDVSAFDDDGTYRLITMPASPRADREFASLLRGADETMAVITVAAGSEFEGTTVGDVPGSVVAVEPTDGSVEPIPARGRPLTADETVYVIARPEVLREIERRATERRSADGTGTAD
;
A
#
# COMPACT_ATOMS: atom_id res chain seq x y z
N MET A 1 1.80 7.50 -25.77
CA MET A 1 3.04 7.48 -26.55
C MET A 1 2.72 7.85 -27.98
N TRP A 2 3.58 8.62 -28.64
CA TRP A 2 3.38 9.05 -30.02
C TRP A 2 4.60 8.68 -30.85
N ARG A 3 4.40 8.05 -32.01
CA ARG A 3 5.48 7.86 -32.98
C ARG A 3 5.80 9.19 -33.64
N VAL A 4 7.09 9.52 -33.75
CA VAL A 4 7.56 10.70 -34.47
C VAL A 4 8.22 10.23 -35.77
N PRO A 5 7.85 10.76 -36.95
CA PRO A 5 8.57 10.43 -38.18
C PRO A 5 10.03 10.85 -38.08
N GLU A 6 10.93 10.06 -38.67
CA GLU A 6 12.36 10.34 -38.70
C GLU A 6 12.61 11.72 -39.32
N PRO A 7 13.37 12.63 -38.67
CA PRO A 7 13.64 13.95 -39.23
C PRO A 7 14.39 13.78 -40.56
N PRO A 8 14.05 14.53 -41.63
CA PRO A 8 14.82 14.50 -42.86
C PRO A 8 16.27 14.88 -42.58
N ALA A 9 17.21 14.23 -43.28
CA ALA A 9 18.64 14.44 -43.13
C ALA A 9 18.98 15.95 -43.12
N PRO A 10 19.88 16.41 -42.24
CA PRO A 10 20.09 17.84 -42.04
C PRO A 10 20.60 18.47 -43.34
N ALA A 11 19.87 19.46 -43.85
CA ALA A 11 20.43 20.39 -44.81
C ALA A 11 21.52 21.19 -44.09
N SER A 12 22.73 21.23 -44.65
CA SER A 12 23.87 21.94 -44.11
C SER A 12 23.51 23.40 -43.77
N ALA A 13 23.34 23.70 -42.50
CA ALA A 13 23.18 25.05 -41.97
C ALA A 13 24.30 25.29 -40.95
N GLU A 14 25.00 26.40 -41.12
CA GLU A 14 26.17 26.81 -40.36
C GLU A 14 25.86 27.04 -38.87
N PRO A 15 26.85 26.96 -37.96
CA PRO A 15 26.59 26.94 -36.53
C PRO A 15 26.16 28.33 -36.03
N SER A 16 24.94 28.43 -35.51
CA SER A 16 24.48 29.55 -34.70
C SER A 16 24.43 29.12 -33.24
N GLU A 17 24.96 29.97 -32.36
CA GLU A 17 25.06 29.77 -30.91
C GLU A 17 23.71 29.49 -30.24
N ALA A 18 23.83 28.81 -29.09
CA ALA A 18 22.79 28.22 -28.25
C ALA A 18 21.58 29.13 -27.97
N ASP A 19 20.39 28.55 -28.14
CA ASP A 19 19.13 29.05 -27.59
C ASP A 19 18.53 28.00 -26.64
N ASP A 20 18.10 28.47 -25.48
CA ASP A 20 17.64 27.71 -24.33
C ASP A 20 16.22 27.17 -24.58
N GLY A 21 16.07 25.85 -24.61
CA GLY A 21 14.82 25.16 -24.23
C GLY A 21 13.54 25.45 -25.04
N SER A 22 13.60 25.93 -26.28
CA SER A 22 12.39 26.08 -27.10
C SER A 22 12.05 24.76 -27.81
N ALA A 23 11.09 24.03 -27.24
CA ALA A 23 10.47 22.89 -27.90
C ALA A 23 9.74 23.38 -29.16
N ALA A 24 10.41 23.31 -30.31
CA ALA A 24 9.81 23.57 -31.60
C ALA A 24 8.62 22.61 -31.79
N ALA A 25 7.41 23.16 -31.70
CA ALA A 25 6.19 22.43 -31.98
C ALA A 25 6.15 22.11 -33.49
N LEU A 26 6.51 20.87 -33.85
CA LEU A 26 6.18 20.33 -35.16
C LEU A 26 4.65 20.28 -35.31
N PRO A 27 4.09 20.51 -36.51
CA PRO A 27 2.65 20.46 -36.73
C PRO A 27 2.11 19.10 -36.28
N ALA A 28 1.06 19.11 -35.47
CA ALA A 28 0.43 17.94 -34.86
C ALA A 28 -0.23 16.97 -35.87
N SER A 29 -0.05 17.18 -37.18
CA SER A 29 -0.74 16.48 -38.26
C SER A 29 -0.12 15.14 -38.66
N GLU A 30 1.05 14.77 -38.15
CA GLU A 30 1.73 13.50 -38.52
C GLU A 30 2.07 12.59 -37.33
N ALA A 31 1.87 13.03 -36.09
CA ALA A 31 2.11 12.17 -34.94
C ALA A 31 0.88 11.28 -34.70
N GLU A 32 1.08 9.96 -34.61
CA GLU A 32 0.03 9.00 -34.26
C GLU A 32 0.21 8.52 -32.82
N ARG A 33 -0.90 8.47 -32.06
CA ARG A 33 -0.89 7.90 -30.70
C ARG A 33 -0.98 6.39 -30.80
N ILE A 34 0.09 5.70 -30.42
CA ILE A 34 0.21 4.25 -30.58
C ILE A 34 -0.14 3.44 -29.32
N ALA A 35 0.00 4.03 -28.13
CA ALA A 35 -0.24 3.32 -26.86
C ALA A 35 -0.43 4.26 -25.67
N THR A 36 -1.02 3.74 -24.60
CA THR A 36 -1.01 4.34 -23.25
C THR A 36 -0.26 3.40 -22.29
N GLY A 37 0.45 3.96 -21.31
CA GLY A 37 1.21 3.14 -20.37
C GLY A 37 1.65 3.90 -19.13
N GLU A 38 2.17 3.16 -18.17
CA GLU A 38 2.71 3.71 -16.93
C GLU A 38 4.23 3.88 -17.03
N LEU A 39 4.71 5.11 -16.80
CA LEU A 39 6.14 5.38 -16.67
C LEU A 39 6.67 4.79 -15.36
N ARG A 40 7.61 3.84 -15.47
CA ARG A 40 8.23 3.17 -14.32
C ARG A 40 9.58 3.75 -13.95
N ALA A 41 10.38 4.11 -14.94
CA ALA A 41 11.71 4.68 -14.75
C ALA A 41 12.14 5.51 -15.96
N SER A 42 13.10 6.42 -15.75
CA SER A 42 13.79 7.15 -16.80
C SER A 42 15.28 7.24 -16.51
N ALA A 43 16.10 7.11 -17.55
CA ALA A 43 17.54 7.29 -17.51
C ALA A 43 17.99 7.96 -18.81
N GLY A 44 18.27 9.26 -18.76
CA GLY A 44 18.56 10.04 -19.96
C GLY A 44 17.35 10.09 -20.90
N ASP A 45 17.55 9.67 -22.14
CA ASP A 45 16.55 9.54 -23.21
C ASP A 45 15.82 8.19 -23.22
N VAL A 46 16.23 7.25 -22.36
CA VAL A 46 15.59 5.93 -22.24
C VAL A 46 14.54 5.94 -21.12
N VAL A 47 13.37 5.38 -21.41
CA VAL A 47 12.28 5.19 -20.46
C VAL A 47 11.88 3.72 -20.35
N THR A 48 11.55 3.28 -19.15
CA THR A 48 10.89 1.99 -18.92
C THR A 48 9.40 2.23 -18.75
N LEU A 49 8.59 1.63 -19.61
CA LEU A 49 7.13 1.74 -19.61
C LEU A 49 6.51 0.37 -19.35
N ALA A 50 5.45 0.35 -18.55
CA ALA A 50 4.50 -0.75 -18.55
C ALA A 50 3.37 -0.41 -19.52
N VAL A 51 3.13 -1.24 -20.52
CA VAL A 51 2.09 -1.09 -21.55
C VAL A 51 1.17 -2.31 -21.54
N ASP A 52 -0.01 -2.18 -22.13
CA ASP A 52 -0.89 -3.32 -22.36
C ASP A 52 -0.26 -4.29 -23.38
N ASP A 53 -0.51 -5.58 -23.23
CA ASP A 53 0.04 -6.62 -24.12
C ASP A 53 -0.47 -6.44 -25.56
N ASP A 54 -1.73 -6.00 -25.71
CA ASP A 54 -2.34 -5.74 -27.02
C ASP A 54 -1.63 -4.60 -27.78
N ASP A 55 -1.04 -3.64 -27.05
CA ASP A 55 -0.35 -2.47 -27.61
C ASP A 55 1.12 -2.76 -27.95
N VAL A 56 1.69 -3.91 -27.53
CA VAL A 56 3.12 -4.23 -27.72
C VAL A 56 3.50 -4.24 -29.19
N SER A 57 2.62 -4.78 -30.04
CA SER A 57 2.86 -4.88 -31.49
C SER A 57 2.91 -3.54 -32.22
N ALA A 58 2.49 -2.44 -31.58
CA ALA A 58 2.55 -1.10 -32.13
C ALA A 58 3.92 -0.43 -31.95
N PHE A 59 4.84 -1.06 -31.21
CA PHE A 59 6.22 -0.59 -31.02
C PHE A 59 7.17 -1.28 -32.02
N ASP A 60 7.99 -0.47 -32.67
CA ASP A 60 9.13 -0.86 -33.47
C ASP A 60 10.38 -0.85 -32.56
N ASP A 61 11.22 -1.88 -32.67
CA ASP A 61 12.42 -2.03 -31.84
C ASP A 61 13.42 -0.86 -31.97
N ASP A 62 13.50 -0.26 -33.16
CA ASP A 62 14.39 0.87 -33.48
C ASP A 62 13.65 2.22 -33.54
N GLY A 63 12.39 2.26 -33.09
CA GLY A 63 11.53 3.44 -33.18
C GLY A 63 11.88 4.53 -32.16
N THR A 64 11.82 5.80 -32.59
CA THR A 64 11.86 6.95 -31.67
C THR A 64 10.45 7.42 -31.34
N TYR A 65 10.18 7.60 -30.05
CA TYR A 65 8.85 7.92 -29.56
C TYR A 65 8.85 9.14 -28.66
N ARG A 66 7.78 9.93 -28.74
CA ARG A 66 7.51 11.01 -27.82
C ARG A 66 6.57 10.55 -26.72
N LEU A 67 7.03 10.63 -25.48
CA LEU A 67 6.18 10.44 -24.30
C LEU A 67 5.51 11.77 -23.95
N ILE A 68 4.18 11.76 -23.85
CA ILE A 68 3.40 12.89 -23.35
C ILE A 68 2.75 12.43 -22.06
N THR A 69 3.10 13.05 -20.95
CA THR A 69 2.45 12.83 -19.66
C THR A 69 1.36 13.86 -19.45
N MET A 70 0.15 13.42 -19.15
CA MET A 70 -0.88 14.34 -18.67
C MET A 70 -0.47 14.89 -17.30
N PRO A 71 -0.80 16.16 -16.97
CA PRO A 71 -0.64 16.67 -15.61
C PRO A 71 -1.41 15.77 -14.65
N ALA A 72 -0.71 15.10 -13.75
CA ALA A 72 -1.34 14.35 -12.68
C ALA A 72 -1.71 15.34 -11.57
N SER A 73 -2.99 15.44 -11.23
CA SER A 73 -3.41 16.09 -9.98
C SER A 73 -2.73 15.38 -8.79
N PRO A 74 -2.45 16.09 -7.67
CA PRO A 74 -1.91 15.47 -6.47
C PRO A 74 -2.75 14.26 -6.12
N ARG A 75 -2.11 13.09 -6.15
CA ARG A 75 -2.78 11.80 -5.99
C ARG A 75 -3.17 11.68 -4.52
N ALA A 76 -4.39 12.06 -4.16
CA ALA A 76 -4.96 11.84 -2.84
C ALA A 76 -4.73 10.39 -2.37
N ASP A 77 -4.77 9.44 -3.29
CA ASP A 77 -4.46 8.03 -3.04
C ASP A 77 -3.01 7.78 -2.60
N ARG A 78 -2.04 8.53 -3.13
CA ARG A 78 -0.63 8.43 -2.70
C ARG A 78 -0.41 9.10 -1.36
N GLU A 79 -1.08 10.21 -1.08
CA GLU A 79 -1.03 10.84 0.23
C GLU A 79 -1.63 9.91 1.29
N PHE A 80 -2.81 9.35 1.02
CA PHE A 80 -3.44 8.34 1.87
C PHE A 80 -2.58 7.09 2.05
N ALA A 81 -2.01 6.53 0.98
CA ALA A 81 -1.10 5.40 1.06
C ALA A 81 0.22 5.74 1.79
N SER A 82 0.65 7.00 1.77
CA SER A 82 1.79 7.46 2.57
C SER A 82 1.44 7.50 4.06
N LEU A 83 0.23 7.94 4.42
CA LEU A 83 -0.25 7.92 5.80
C LEU A 83 -0.32 6.49 6.33
N LEU A 84 -0.86 5.54 5.56
CA LEU A 84 -0.89 4.13 5.95
C LEU A 84 0.50 3.53 6.13
N ARG A 85 1.48 3.93 5.32
CA ARG A 85 2.88 3.47 5.47
C ARG A 85 3.63 4.11 6.64
N GLY A 86 3.17 5.27 7.12
CA GLY A 86 3.74 5.95 8.27
C GLY A 86 3.08 5.57 9.60
N ALA A 87 2.04 4.73 9.58
CA ALA A 87 1.40 4.23 10.79
C ALA A 87 2.35 3.27 11.52
N ASP A 88 2.58 3.51 12.81
CA ASP A 88 3.46 2.68 13.65
C ASP A 88 2.73 1.44 14.18
N GLU A 89 1.45 1.28 13.87
CA GLU A 89 0.65 0.10 14.22
C GLU A 89 1.05 -1.13 13.40
N THR A 90 1.09 -2.29 14.07
CA THR A 90 1.34 -3.60 13.45
C THR A 90 0.30 -4.61 13.92
N MET A 91 0.32 -5.80 13.34
CA MET A 91 -0.62 -6.88 13.66
C MET A 91 0.07 -7.97 14.48
N ALA A 92 -0.60 -8.48 15.51
CA ALA A 92 -0.23 -9.71 16.21
C ALA A 92 -1.39 -10.69 16.26
N VAL A 93 -1.03 -11.96 16.44
CA VAL A 93 -1.94 -13.10 16.62
C VAL A 93 -1.69 -13.63 18.02
N ILE A 94 -2.68 -13.56 18.90
CA ILE A 94 -2.52 -13.79 20.34
C ILE A 94 -3.56 -14.80 20.81
N THR A 95 -3.12 -15.88 21.43
CA THR A 95 -4.01 -16.86 22.05
C THR A 95 -4.36 -16.43 23.47
N VAL A 96 -5.64 -16.49 23.83
CA VAL A 96 -6.13 -16.21 25.19
C VAL A 96 -5.88 -17.46 26.05
N ALA A 97 -4.91 -17.42 26.95
CA ALA A 97 -4.64 -18.56 27.82
C ALA A 97 -5.76 -18.75 28.86
N ALA A 98 -5.99 -20.00 29.26
CA ALA A 98 -6.89 -20.32 30.37
C ALA A 98 -6.43 -19.64 31.67
N GLY A 99 -7.38 -19.02 32.38
CA GLY A 99 -7.15 -18.24 33.59
C GLY A 99 -6.55 -16.86 33.37
N SER A 100 -6.31 -16.46 32.12
CA SER A 100 -5.68 -15.17 31.79
C SER A 100 -6.55 -13.97 32.16
N GLU A 101 -5.99 -12.77 32.07
CA GLU A 101 -6.75 -11.53 32.27
C GLU A 101 -7.88 -11.34 31.25
N PHE A 102 -7.77 -11.89 30.04
CA PHE A 102 -8.76 -11.73 28.97
C PHE A 102 -9.82 -12.84 28.92
N GLU A 103 -9.62 -13.97 29.60
CA GLU A 103 -10.66 -14.99 29.65
C GLU A 103 -11.94 -14.43 30.28
N GLY A 104 -13.08 -14.54 29.61
CA GLY A 104 -14.36 -14.03 30.10
C GLY A 104 -14.51 -12.51 30.06
N THR A 105 -13.52 -11.75 29.56
CA THR A 105 -13.71 -10.33 29.21
C THR A 105 -14.32 -10.20 27.82
N THR A 106 -14.57 -8.98 27.37
CA THR A 106 -15.08 -8.73 26.02
C THR A 106 -13.98 -8.31 25.05
N VAL A 107 -14.24 -8.46 23.76
CA VAL A 107 -13.40 -7.94 22.67
C VAL A 107 -13.08 -6.44 22.86
N GLY A 108 -14.04 -5.66 23.37
CA GLY A 108 -13.88 -4.23 23.62
C GLY A 108 -12.91 -3.89 24.75
N ASP A 109 -12.56 -4.85 25.61
CA ASP A 109 -11.61 -4.67 26.71
C ASP A 109 -10.15 -4.89 26.28
N VAL A 110 -9.93 -5.45 25.07
CA VAL A 110 -8.60 -5.62 24.48
C VAL A 110 -8.11 -4.27 23.92
N PRO A 111 -6.98 -3.73 24.39
CA PRO A 111 -6.39 -2.52 23.82
C PRO A 111 -6.12 -2.66 22.31
N GLY A 112 -6.34 -1.60 21.54
CA GLY A 112 -6.13 -1.60 20.09
C GLY A 112 -7.38 -2.02 19.31
N SER A 113 -7.18 -2.53 18.09
CA SER A 113 -8.26 -2.94 17.20
C SER A 113 -8.23 -4.45 17.00
N VAL A 114 -9.20 -5.15 17.59
CA VAL A 114 -9.45 -6.56 17.29
C VAL A 114 -10.15 -6.66 15.94
N VAL A 115 -9.48 -7.25 14.96
CA VAL A 115 -9.98 -7.36 13.58
C VAL A 115 -10.57 -8.72 13.26
N ALA A 116 -10.20 -9.74 14.03
CA ALA A 116 -10.79 -11.07 13.95
C ALA A 116 -10.58 -11.84 15.25
N VAL A 117 -11.45 -12.81 15.50
CA VAL A 117 -11.24 -13.82 16.54
C VAL A 117 -11.60 -15.18 15.99
N GLU A 118 -10.69 -16.13 16.18
CA GLU A 118 -10.79 -17.52 15.75
C GLU A 118 -11.08 -18.41 16.97
N PRO A 119 -12.30 -18.98 17.05
CA PRO A 119 -12.62 -19.96 18.08
C PRO A 119 -11.84 -21.26 17.88
N THR A 120 -11.56 -21.99 18.97
CA THR A 120 -10.80 -23.25 18.94
C THR A 120 -11.38 -24.30 17.97
N ASP A 121 -12.70 -24.42 17.91
CA ASP A 121 -13.42 -25.37 17.05
C ASP A 121 -14.28 -24.67 15.99
N GLY A 122 -13.85 -23.49 15.53
CA GLY A 122 -14.65 -22.61 14.69
C GLY A 122 -13.92 -22.09 13.46
N SER A 123 -14.67 -21.34 12.65
CA SER A 123 -14.11 -20.49 11.61
C SER A 123 -13.81 -19.10 12.18
N VAL A 124 -12.82 -18.42 11.60
CA VAL A 124 -12.50 -17.03 11.91
C VAL A 124 -13.75 -16.14 11.81
N GLU A 125 -14.07 -15.43 12.90
CA GLU A 125 -15.09 -14.37 12.92
C GLU A 125 -14.41 -13.03 12.58
N PRO A 126 -14.67 -12.43 11.41
CA PRO A 126 -14.13 -11.14 11.05
C PRO A 126 -14.91 -10.01 11.72
N ILE A 127 -14.19 -8.97 12.17
CA ILE A 127 -14.74 -7.74 12.76
C ILE A 127 -15.79 -8.06 13.84
N PRO A 128 -15.38 -8.75 14.92
CA PRO A 128 -16.30 -9.17 15.97
C PRO A 128 -16.90 -7.96 16.69
N ALA A 129 -18.12 -8.15 17.20
CA ALA A 129 -18.77 -7.12 18.00
C ALA A 129 -17.96 -6.86 19.29
N ARG A 130 -17.88 -5.60 19.73
CA ARG A 130 -17.13 -5.23 20.94
C ARG A 130 -17.60 -5.97 22.20
N GLY A 131 -18.89 -6.29 22.29
CA GLY A 131 -19.46 -7.04 23.41
C GLY A 131 -19.28 -8.55 23.34
N ARG A 132 -18.62 -9.09 22.29
CA ARG A 132 -18.35 -10.51 22.17
C ARG A 132 -17.43 -10.95 23.32
N PRO A 133 -17.80 -11.96 24.12
CA PRO A 133 -16.92 -12.50 25.15
C PRO A 133 -15.76 -13.28 24.52
N LEU A 134 -14.60 -13.22 25.16
CA LEU A 134 -13.43 -14.03 24.83
C LEU A 134 -13.38 -15.27 25.72
N THR A 135 -13.11 -16.43 25.15
CA THR A 135 -12.92 -17.67 25.90
C THR A 135 -11.46 -18.12 25.85
N ALA A 136 -11.07 -18.96 26.80
CA ALA A 136 -9.76 -19.61 26.75
C ALA A 136 -9.57 -20.36 25.42
N ASP A 137 -8.32 -20.43 24.99
CA ASP A 137 -7.83 -21.09 23.79
C ASP A 137 -8.31 -20.46 22.46
N GLU A 138 -9.09 -19.38 22.49
CA GLU A 138 -9.38 -18.59 21.30
C GLU A 138 -8.16 -17.77 20.85
N THR A 139 -8.06 -17.55 19.55
CA THR A 139 -7.02 -16.72 18.95
C THR A 139 -7.57 -15.38 18.49
N VAL A 140 -6.94 -14.29 18.93
CA VAL A 140 -7.36 -12.92 18.65
C VAL A 140 -6.33 -12.26 17.72
N TYR A 141 -6.82 -11.64 16.64
CA TYR A 141 -6.02 -10.89 15.69
C TYR A 141 -6.16 -9.40 16.03
N VAL A 142 -5.07 -8.77 16.44
CA VAL A 142 -5.08 -7.39 16.96
C VAL A 142 -4.13 -6.51 16.17
N ILE A 143 -4.60 -5.31 15.81
CA ILE A 143 -3.79 -4.23 15.29
C ILE A 143 -3.57 -3.18 16.39
N ALA A 144 -2.31 -2.94 16.73
CA ALA A 144 -1.92 -1.89 17.67
C ALA A 144 -0.42 -1.55 17.51
N ARG A 145 0.05 -0.52 18.20
CA ARG A 145 1.49 -0.23 18.29
C ARG A 145 2.24 -1.37 19.00
N PRO A 146 3.52 -1.63 18.65
CA PRO A 146 4.27 -2.77 19.18
C PRO A 146 4.33 -2.88 20.70
N GLU A 147 4.46 -1.76 21.42
CA GLU A 147 4.47 -1.79 22.89
C GLU A 147 3.11 -2.13 23.51
N VAL A 148 2.00 -1.79 22.84
CA VAL A 148 0.66 -2.20 23.24
C VAL A 148 0.47 -3.71 23.00
N LEU A 149 0.95 -4.23 21.87
CA LEU A 149 0.87 -5.67 21.57
C LEU A 149 1.61 -6.53 22.60
N ARG A 150 2.80 -6.11 23.03
CA ARG A 150 3.56 -6.79 24.10
C ARG A 150 2.80 -6.83 25.42
N GLU A 151 2.08 -5.75 25.74
CA GLU A 151 1.24 -5.70 26.93
C GLU A 151 0.02 -6.63 26.82
N ILE A 152 -0.60 -6.72 25.64
CA ILE A 152 -1.70 -7.66 25.38
C ILE A 152 -1.21 -9.10 25.51
N GLU A 153 -0.08 -9.46 24.89
CA GLU A 153 0.51 -10.82 24.98
C GLU A 153 0.77 -11.23 26.43
N ARG A 154 1.31 -10.30 27.24
CA ARG A 154 1.53 -10.50 28.68
C ARG A 154 0.21 -10.80 29.40
N ARG A 155 -0.79 -9.94 29.26
CA ARG A 155 -2.11 -10.08 29.89
C ARG A 155 -2.88 -11.32 29.41
N ALA A 156 -2.68 -11.71 28.16
CA ALA A 156 -3.28 -12.92 27.57
C ALA A 156 -2.69 -14.23 28.15
N THR A 157 -1.55 -14.16 28.84
CA THR A 157 -0.90 -15.33 29.46
C THR A 157 -0.93 -15.27 31.00
N GLU A 158 -0.96 -14.06 31.57
CA GLU A 158 -0.93 -13.88 33.02
C GLU A 158 -2.25 -14.29 33.69
N ARG A 159 -2.14 -15.22 34.64
CA ARG A 159 -3.27 -15.66 35.44
C ARG A 159 -3.77 -14.51 36.32
N ARG A 160 -5.10 -14.26 36.29
CA ARG A 160 -5.72 -13.39 37.29
C ARG A 160 -5.45 -13.93 38.68
N SER A 161 -4.81 -13.12 39.52
CA SER A 161 -4.67 -13.42 40.94
C SER A 161 -6.05 -13.22 41.58
N ALA A 162 -6.56 -14.23 42.28
CA ALA A 162 -7.79 -14.08 43.06
C ALA A 162 -7.51 -13.08 44.19
N ASP A 163 -8.05 -11.87 44.07
CA ASP A 163 -7.91 -10.86 45.13
C ASP A 163 -8.68 -11.32 46.38
N GLY A 164 -8.05 -11.17 47.54
CA GLY A 164 -8.40 -11.87 48.76
C GLY A 164 -9.70 -11.39 49.39
N THR A 165 -10.68 -12.28 49.51
CA THR A 165 -11.81 -12.09 50.43
C THR A 165 -11.30 -12.20 51.86
N GLY A 166 -10.90 -11.06 52.44
CA GLY A 166 -10.73 -10.90 53.88
C GLY A 166 -12.11 -10.95 54.54
N THR A 167 -12.50 -12.15 54.98
CA THR A 167 -13.58 -12.31 55.97
C THR A 167 -13.14 -11.67 57.28
N ALA A 168 -13.74 -10.53 57.64
CA ALA A 168 -13.70 -10.01 58.99
C ALA A 168 -14.88 -10.59 59.77
N ASP A 169 -14.54 -11.29 60.85
CA ASP A 169 -15.41 -11.83 61.90
C ASP A 169 -16.07 -10.69 62.71
#